data_AF-A0AAV2SV40-F1
#
_entry.id   AF-A0AAV2SV40-F1
#
_cell.length_a   1.000
_cell.length_b   1.000
_cell.length_c   1.000
_cell.angle_alpha   90.00
_cell.angle_beta   90.00
_cell.angle_gamma   90.00
#
_symmetry.space_group_name_H-M   'P 1'
#
loop_
_entity.id
_entity.type
_entity.pdbx_description
1 polymer ?
#
loop_
_entity_poly.entity_id
_entity_poly.type
_entity_poly.pdbx_seq_one_letter_code
_entity_poly.pdbx_strand_id
1 'polypeptide(L)'
;EGLTYKLHNLDIHYRIHIGEKTYQCSYCNKSFTQVINLKNHTRIHTGKKPCQCSLCDKSFTENHTLKRHISIHTGEKPYKCSHCDKSFTQKSFLKSHTRIHTGEKPYQCSHCDKSFTENNNLEIHTRFHMGEKPYQCSHCSNN
;
A
#
# COMPACT_ATOMS: atom_id res chain seq x y z
N GLU A 1 -5.77 -18.02 31.82
CA GLU A 1 -5.20 -16.98 30.93
C GLU A 1 -5.38 -17.28 29.43
N GLY A 2 -5.20 -18.52 28.95
CA GLY A 2 -5.34 -18.84 27.52
C GLY A 2 -6.76 -18.82 26.93
N LEU A 3 -7.81 -19.09 27.73
CA LEU A 3 -9.21 -19.11 27.25
C LEU A 3 -9.78 -17.71 27.05
N THR A 4 -9.51 -16.79 27.98
CA THR A 4 -9.93 -15.38 27.88
C THR A 4 -9.24 -14.67 26.71
N TYR A 5 -7.95 -14.97 26.47
CA TYR A 5 -7.21 -14.47 25.31
C TYR A 5 -7.79 -14.97 23.98
N LYS A 6 -8.17 -16.26 23.89
CA LYS A 6 -8.80 -16.81 22.67
C LYS A 6 -10.16 -16.19 22.39
N LEU A 7 -10.99 -16.00 23.42
CA LEU A 7 -12.29 -15.34 23.30
C LEU A 7 -12.17 -13.88 22.86
N HIS A 8 -11.21 -13.13 23.42
CA HIS A 8 -10.95 -11.75 23.02
C HIS A 8 -10.51 -11.62 21.55
N ASN A 9 -9.65 -12.52 21.08
CA ASN A 9 -9.23 -12.54 19.67
C ASN A 9 -10.38 -12.93 18.73
N LEU A 10 -11.24 -13.85 19.14
CA LEU A 10 -12.42 -14.23 18.37
C LEU A 10 -13.44 -13.09 18.28
N ASP A 11 -13.66 -12.37 19.39
CA ASP A 11 -14.52 -11.19 19.42
C ASP A 11 -14.00 -10.10 18.46
N ILE A 12 -12.71 -9.75 18.56
CA ILE A 12 -12.07 -8.79 17.64
C ILE A 12 -12.20 -9.25 16.19
N HIS A 13 -12.02 -10.54 15.92
CA HIS A 13 -12.18 -11.11 14.59
C HIS A 13 -13.62 -10.97 14.09
N TYR A 14 -14.61 -11.25 14.95
CA TYR A 14 -16.02 -11.15 14.60
C TYR A 14 -16.41 -9.72 14.18
N ARG A 15 -15.86 -8.68 14.83
CA ARG A 15 -16.07 -7.27 14.46
C ARG A 15 -15.71 -6.96 13.00
N ILE A 16 -14.79 -7.72 12.40
CA ILE A 16 -14.43 -7.57 10.98
C ILE A 16 -15.59 -7.97 10.07
N HIS A 17 -16.30 -9.06 10.39
CA HIS A 17 -17.42 -9.57 9.59
C HIS A 17 -18.63 -8.64 9.61
N ILE A 18 -18.93 -8.07 10.78
CA ILE A 18 -20.05 -7.15 10.94
C ILE A 18 -19.69 -5.68 10.64
N GLY A 19 -18.42 -5.40 10.32
CA GLY A 19 -17.93 -4.07 10.00
C GLY A 19 -17.89 -3.09 11.18
N GLU A 20 -17.94 -3.59 12.42
CA GLU A 20 -18.00 -2.78 13.62
C GLU A 20 -16.65 -2.08 13.89
N LYS A 21 -16.66 -0.74 13.91
CA LYS A 21 -15.48 0.10 14.11
C LYS A 21 -15.68 1.04 15.30
N THR A 22 -15.41 0.52 16.48
CA THR A 22 -15.67 1.20 17.76
C THR A 22 -14.73 2.36 18.08
N TYR A 23 -13.56 2.44 17.44
CA TYR A 23 -12.54 3.42 17.79
C TYR A 23 -12.43 4.53 16.73
N GLN A 24 -13.04 5.68 17.01
CA GLN A 24 -13.05 6.82 16.11
C GLN A 24 -11.80 7.70 16.26
N CYS A 25 -11.30 8.24 15.15
CA CYS A 25 -10.24 9.24 15.16
C CYS A 25 -10.77 10.61 15.56
N SER A 26 -10.05 11.32 16.43
CA SER A 26 -10.39 12.70 16.82
C SER A 26 -10.03 13.75 15.77
N TYR A 27 -9.21 13.41 14.77
CA TYR A 27 -8.74 14.35 13.74
C TYR A 27 -9.46 14.19 12.40
N CYS A 28 -10.19 13.07 12.18
CA CYS A 28 -10.90 12.82 10.95
C CYS A 28 -12.02 11.78 11.12
N ASN A 29 -12.85 11.60 10.09
CA ASN A 29 -14.03 10.71 10.13
C ASN A 29 -13.69 9.21 10.00
N LYS A 30 -12.45 8.79 10.24
CA LYS A 30 -12.06 7.37 10.16
C LYS A 30 -12.24 6.68 11.52
N SER A 31 -12.80 5.48 11.47
CA SER A 31 -12.95 4.59 12.63
C SER A 31 -12.25 3.25 12.42
N PHE A 32 -11.85 2.61 13.52
CA PHE A 32 -11.03 1.40 13.54
C PHE A 32 -11.65 0.33 14.44
N THR A 33 -11.37 -0.94 14.13
CA THR A 33 -11.81 -2.11 14.91
C THR A 33 -11.02 -2.31 16.20
N GLN A 34 -9.78 -1.80 16.25
CA GLN A 34 -8.87 -1.96 17.39
C GLN A 34 -8.17 -0.64 17.76
N VAL A 35 -7.89 -0.46 19.06
CA VAL A 35 -7.17 0.72 19.59
C VAL A 35 -5.77 0.86 18.98
N ILE A 36 -5.07 -0.26 18.77
CA ILE A 36 -3.71 -0.22 18.19
C ILE A 36 -3.72 0.37 16.78
N ASN A 37 -4.75 0.04 15.99
CA ASN A 37 -4.92 0.57 14.64
C ASN A 37 -5.23 2.06 14.67
N LEU A 38 -6.10 2.51 15.59
CA LEU A 38 -6.33 3.94 15.82
C LEU A 38 -5.04 4.66 16.23
N LYS A 39 -4.27 4.11 17.18
CA LYS A 39 -3.00 4.69 17.65
C LYS A 39 -1.93 4.77 16.57
N ASN A 40 -1.90 3.81 15.65
CA ASN A 40 -1.00 3.86 14.50
C ASN A 40 -1.50 4.90 13.48
N HIS A 41 -2.81 4.96 13.24
CA HIS A 41 -3.42 5.95 12.38
C HIS A 41 -3.16 7.38 12.86
N THR A 42 -3.32 7.68 14.15
CA THR A 42 -3.13 9.05 14.66
C THR A 42 -1.73 9.61 14.41
N ARG A 43 -0.72 8.75 14.20
CA ARG A 43 0.64 9.17 13.83
C ARG A 43 0.71 9.93 12.50
N ILE A 44 -0.26 9.74 11.60
CA ILE A 44 -0.32 10.52 10.35
C ILE A 44 -0.66 11.98 10.62
N HIS A 45 -1.49 12.24 11.64
CA HIS A 45 -1.91 13.59 12.02
C HIS A 45 -0.85 14.30 12.85
N THR A 46 -0.20 13.57 13.74
CA THR A 46 0.84 14.14 14.62
C THR A 46 2.24 14.15 13.98
N GLY A 47 2.42 13.52 12.81
CA GLY A 47 3.73 13.34 12.18
C GLY A 47 4.70 12.41 12.93
N LYS A 48 4.25 11.72 14.00
CA LYS A 48 5.13 10.93 14.88
C LYS A 48 5.66 9.69 14.15
N LYS A 49 6.98 9.60 14.00
CA LYS A 49 7.67 8.49 13.31
C LYS A 49 8.66 7.82 14.26
N PRO A 50 8.21 6.91 15.15
CA PRO A 50 9.03 6.36 16.22
C PRO A 50 10.10 5.36 15.73
N CYS A 51 10.02 4.90 14.48
CA CYS A 51 10.92 3.88 13.96
C CYS A 51 11.97 4.54 13.05
N GLN A 52 13.11 4.92 13.63
CA GLN A 52 14.22 5.54 12.91
C GLN A 52 15.09 4.48 12.20
N CYS A 53 15.56 4.79 10.99
CA CYS A 53 16.56 3.99 10.31
C CYS A 53 17.94 4.25 10.91
N SER A 54 18.72 3.17 11.14
CA SER A 54 20.09 3.29 11.63
C SER A 54 21.11 3.62 10.53
N LEU A 55 20.69 3.63 9.26
CA LEU A 55 21.56 3.79 8.09
C LEU A 55 21.32 5.13 7.36
N CYS A 56 20.28 5.88 7.73
CA CYS A 56 19.98 7.22 7.19
C CYS A 56 18.99 7.96 8.10
N ASP A 57 18.74 9.24 7.83
CA ASP A 57 17.87 10.09 8.66
C ASP A 57 16.36 9.80 8.51
N LYS A 58 15.98 8.81 7.70
CA LYS A 58 14.56 8.48 7.49
C LYS A 58 13.97 7.78 8.70
N SER A 59 12.79 8.25 9.09
CA SER A 59 11.98 7.65 10.16
C SER A 59 10.60 7.25 9.64
N PHE A 60 10.03 6.21 10.25
CA PHE A 60 8.80 5.57 9.84
C PHE A 60 7.80 5.48 10.99
N THR A 61 6.51 5.44 10.64
CA THR A 61 5.42 5.28 11.60
C THR A 61 5.38 3.87 12.19
N GLU A 62 5.82 2.85 11.45
CA GLU A 62 5.70 1.44 11.82
C GLU A 62 6.99 0.64 11.53
N ASN A 63 7.26 -0.37 12.39
CA ASN A 63 8.48 -1.17 12.32
C ASN A 63 8.57 -2.01 11.04
N HIS A 64 7.46 -2.60 10.58
CA HIS A 64 7.46 -3.39 9.35
C HIS A 64 7.82 -2.53 8.12
N THR A 65 7.42 -1.25 8.12
CA THR A 65 7.78 -0.30 7.06
C THR A 65 9.27 0.04 7.13
N LEU A 66 9.82 0.22 8.32
CA LEU A 66 11.26 0.39 8.52
C LEU A 66 12.06 -0.84 8.04
N LYS A 67 11.64 -2.06 8.40
CA LYS A 67 12.30 -3.30 7.94
C LYS A 67 12.34 -3.40 6.42
N ARG A 68 11.23 -3.10 5.76
CA ARG A 68 11.18 -3.01 4.29
C ARG A 68 12.10 -1.92 3.76
N HIS A 69 12.18 -0.76 4.42
CA HIS A 69 13.09 0.30 4.00
C HIS A 69 14.55 -0.11 4.10
N ILE A 70 14.94 -0.83 5.16
CA ILE A 70 16.30 -1.32 5.36
C ILE A 70 16.76 -2.20 4.18
N SER A 71 15.85 -2.93 3.53
CA SER A 71 16.18 -3.74 2.35
C SER A 71 16.72 -2.93 1.16
N ILE A 72 16.49 -1.61 1.15
CA ILE A 72 17.06 -0.70 0.14
C ILE A 72 18.56 -0.49 0.38
N HIS A 73 18.97 -0.44 1.65
CA HIS A 73 20.38 -0.28 2.02
C HIS A 73 21.15 -1.59 1.89
N THR A 74 20.54 -2.72 2.29
CA THR A 74 21.19 -4.03 2.24
C THR A 74 21.15 -4.68 0.86
N GLY A 75 20.26 -4.21 -0.02
CA GLY A 75 19.98 -4.85 -1.31
C GLY A 75 19.22 -6.18 -1.20
N GLU A 76 18.77 -6.56 -0.01
CA GLU A 76 18.06 -7.82 0.22
C GLU A 76 16.75 -7.88 -0.57
N LYS A 77 16.60 -8.94 -1.35
CA LYS A 77 15.43 -9.18 -2.23
C LYS A 77 14.89 -10.59 -2.00
N PRO A 78 14.14 -10.82 -0.91
CA PRO A 78 13.76 -12.17 -0.49
C PRO A 78 12.72 -12.83 -1.41
N TYR A 79 12.08 -12.07 -2.31
CA TYR A 79 11.02 -12.58 -3.17
C TYR A 79 11.56 -12.85 -4.58
N LYS A 80 12.01 -14.09 -4.82
CA LYS A 80 12.52 -14.53 -6.13
C LYS A 80 11.40 -14.92 -7.10
N CYS A 81 11.55 -14.56 -8.36
CA CYS A 81 10.67 -15.02 -9.44
C CYS A 81 10.97 -16.48 -9.80
N SER A 82 9.92 -17.27 -10.04
CA SER A 82 10.04 -18.67 -10.49
C SER A 82 10.32 -18.80 -11.98
N HIS A 83 10.06 -17.75 -12.78
CA HIS A 83 10.18 -17.78 -14.25
C HIS A 83 11.46 -17.10 -14.77
N CYS A 84 12.20 -16.38 -13.92
CA CYS A 84 13.45 -15.71 -14.30
C CYS A 84 14.29 -15.38 -13.05
N ASP A 85 15.51 -14.88 -13.25
CA ASP A 85 16.44 -14.59 -12.15
C ASP A 85 16.13 -13.30 -11.36
N LYS A 86 15.05 -12.60 -11.70
CA LYS A 86 14.68 -11.36 -11.00
C LYS A 86 14.17 -11.66 -9.59
N SER A 87 14.64 -10.87 -8.63
CA SER A 87 14.20 -10.91 -7.23
C SER A 87 13.73 -9.52 -6.78
N PHE A 88 12.81 -9.49 -5.83
CA PHE A 88 12.10 -8.29 -5.40
C PHE A 88 12.16 -8.11 -3.87
N THR A 89 12.07 -6.86 -3.43
CA THR A 89 12.02 -6.48 -2.01
C THR A 89 10.64 -6.69 -1.39
N GLN A 90 9.59 -6.82 -2.21
CA GLN A 90 8.20 -6.97 -1.77
C GLN A 90 7.48 -8.05 -2.57
N LYS A 91 6.63 -8.83 -1.88
CA LYS A 91 5.77 -9.84 -2.49
C LYS A 91 4.81 -9.27 -3.52
N SER A 92 4.28 -8.07 -3.28
CA SER A 92 3.39 -7.37 -4.21
C SER A 92 4.08 -7.05 -5.54
N PHE A 93 5.35 -6.61 -5.49
CA PHE A 93 6.14 -6.35 -6.70
C PHE A 93 6.45 -7.62 -7.47
N LEU A 94 6.77 -8.72 -6.78
CA LEU A 94 6.87 -10.03 -7.43
C LEU A 94 5.55 -10.41 -8.10
N LYS A 95 4.40 -10.28 -7.41
CA LYS A 95 3.09 -10.59 -7.99
C LYS A 95 2.79 -9.77 -9.25
N SER A 96 3.00 -8.46 -9.21
CA SER A 96 2.85 -7.62 -10.41
C SER A 96 3.81 -8.04 -11.52
N HIS A 97 5.07 -8.32 -11.19
CA HIS A 97 6.06 -8.78 -12.16
C HIS A 97 5.66 -10.11 -12.81
N THR A 98 5.10 -11.06 -12.07
CA THR A 98 4.70 -12.37 -12.64
C THR A 98 3.69 -12.24 -13.76
N ARG A 99 2.91 -11.16 -13.81
CA ARG A 99 1.96 -10.89 -14.91
C ARG A 99 2.62 -10.70 -16.27
N ILE A 100 3.91 -10.35 -16.29
CA ILE A 100 4.68 -10.26 -17.54
C ILE A 100 4.89 -11.66 -18.15
N HIS A 101 5.02 -12.68 -17.31
CA HIS A 101 5.19 -14.07 -17.75
C HIS A 101 3.85 -14.71 -18.11
N THR A 102 2.79 -14.40 -17.36
CA THR A 102 1.45 -14.99 -17.60
C THR A 102 0.65 -14.26 -18.67
N GLY A 103 1.00 -13.01 -18.98
CA GLY A 103 0.21 -12.13 -19.84
C GLY A 103 -1.07 -11.59 -19.20
N GLU A 104 -1.30 -11.85 -17.90
CA GLU A 104 -2.51 -11.42 -17.19
C GLU A 104 -2.63 -9.88 -17.15
N LYS A 105 -3.75 -9.36 -17.65
CA LYS A 105 -4.08 -7.92 -17.68
C LYS A 105 -5.41 -7.67 -16.99
N PRO A 106 -5.43 -7.65 -15.64
CA PRO A 106 -6.68 -7.64 -14.88
C PRO A 106 -7.41 -6.29 -14.89
N TYR A 107 -6.77 -5.22 -15.40
CA TYR A 107 -7.33 -3.88 -15.38
C TYR A 107 -7.80 -3.47 -16.78
N GLN A 108 -9.08 -3.61 -17.05
CA GLN A 108 -9.68 -3.26 -18.34
C GLN A 108 -10.19 -1.81 -18.35
N CYS A 109 -10.01 -1.13 -19.48
CA CYS A 109 -10.57 0.21 -19.71
C CYS A 109 -12.07 0.12 -19.96
N SER A 110 -12.85 1.03 -19.35
CA SER A 110 -14.30 1.14 -19.58
C SER A 110 -14.66 1.85 -20.88
N HIS A 111 -13.70 2.55 -21.49
CA HIS A 111 -13.92 3.37 -22.70
C HIS A 111 -13.38 2.72 -23.99
N CYS A 112 -12.62 1.63 -23.89
CA CYS A 112 -12.11 0.86 -25.03
C CYS A 112 -11.65 -0.54 -24.61
N ASP A 113 -11.30 -1.40 -25.57
CA ASP A 113 -10.92 -2.79 -25.31
C ASP A 113 -9.51 -2.99 -24.72
N LYS A 114 -8.82 -1.90 -24.38
CA LYS A 114 -7.45 -1.99 -23.84
C LYS A 114 -7.48 -2.48 -22.39
N SER A 115 -6.60 -3.44 -22.11
CA SER A 115 -6.37 -3.97 -20.76
C SER A 115 -4.90 -3.83 -20.35
N PHE A 116 -4.67 -3.66 -19.05
CA PHE A 116 -3.39 -3.32 -18.46
C PHE A 116 -3.01 -4.28 -17.32
N THR A 117 -1.71 -4.46 -17.12
CA THR A 117 -1.13 -5.29 -16.06
C THR A 117 -1.15 -4.62 -14.69
N GLU A 118 -1.24 -3.28 -14.66
CA GLU A 118 -1.23 -2.44 -13.45
C GLU A 118 -2.32 -1.37 -13.51
N ASN A 119 -2.93 -1.07 -12.35
CA ASN A 119 -4.01 -0.08 -12.25
C ASN A 119 -3.53 1.34 -12.60
N ASN A 120 -2.34 1.73 -12.16
CA ASN A 120 -1.79 3.05 -12.47
C ASN A 120 -1.64 3.29 -13.98
N ASN A 121 -1.32 2.24 -14.76
CA ASN A 121 -1.25 2.34 -16.21
C ASN A 121 -2.64 2.53 -16.83
N LEU A 122 -3.67 1.88 -16.27
CA LEU A 122 -5.06 2.13 -16.65
C LEU A 122 -5.47 3.58 -16.30
N GLU A 123 -5.18 4.07 -15.10
CA GLU A 123 -5.51 5.44 -14.69
C GLU A 123 -4.87 6.48 -15.61
N ILE A 124 -3.58 6.34 -15.93
CA ILE A 124 -2.90 7.21 -16.90
C ILE A 124 -3.55 7.09 -18.27
N HIS A 125 -3.91 5.87 -18.71
CA HIS A 125 -4.60 5.67 -19.98
C HIS A 125 -5.98 6.35 -20.01
N THR A 126 -6.75 6.30 -18.93
CA THR A 126 -8.09 6.92 -18.87
C THR A 126 -8.07 8.43 -18.98
N ARG A 127 -6.98 9.09 -18.57
CA ARG A 127 -6.81 10.55 -18.74
C ARG A 127 -6.83 10.97 -20.21
N PHE A 128 -6.38 10.12 -21.13
CA PHE A 128 -6.46 10.41 -22.57
C PHE A 128 -7.92 10.48 -23.06
N HIS A 129 -8.82 9.66 -22.50
CA HIS A 129 -10.25 9.72 -22.84
C HIS A 129 -10.93 10.95 -22.25
N MET A 130 -10.50 11.38 -21.07
CA MET A 130 -11.05 12.56 -20.38
C MET A 130 -10.43 13.88 -20.84
N GLY A 131 -9.37 13.84 -21.65
CA GLY A 131 -8.62 15.03 -22.05
C GLY A 131 -7.90 15.74 -20.90
N GLU A 132 -7.68 15.06 -19.77
CA GLU A 132 -7.04 15.64 -18.60
C GLU A 132 -5.55 15.87 -18.85
N LYS A 133 -5.08 17.11 -18.64
CA LYS A 133 -3.66 17.50 -18.67
C LYS A 133 -3.24 18.07 -17.30
N PRO A 134 -2.94 17.22 -16.30
CA PRO A 134 -2.68 17.67 -14.93
C PRO A 134 -1.33 18.39 -14.76
N TYR A 135 -0.42 18.20 -15.71
CA TYR A 135 0.93 18.74 -15.65
C TYR A 135 1.06 19.84 -16.69
N GLN A 136 1.29 21.06 -16.21
CA GLN A 136 1.60 22.21 -17.06
C GLN A 136 3.09 22.54 -16.97
N CYS A 137 3.69 22.87 -18.11
CA CYS A 137 5.05 23.35 -18.14
C CYS A 137 5.09 24.82 -17.71
N SER A 138 5.80 25.13 -16.63
CA SER A 138 5.99 26.52 -16.16
C SER A 138 6.86 27.38 -17.08
N HIS A 139 7.63 26.74 -17.98
CA HIS A 139 8.55 27.42 -18.90
C HIS A 139 8.03 27.47 -20.35
N CYS A 140 7.00 26.69 -20.66
CA CYS A 140 6.37 26.67 -21.96
C CYS A 140 4.87 26.86 -21.76
N SER A 141 4.39 28.10 -21.90
CA SER A 141 2.96 28.36 -22.02
C SER A 141 2.51 27.90 -23.41
N ASN A 142 2.14 26.64 -23.57
CA ASN A 142 1.28 26.21 -24.66
C ASN A 142 0.52 24.93 -24.31
N ASN A 143 -0.76 24.95 -24.70
CA ASN A 143 -1.83 23.96 -24.54
C ASN A 143 -1.45 22.52 -24.93
#